data_AF-A0A537Q7E7-F1
#
_entry.id   AF-A0A537Q7E7-F1
#
_cell.length_a   1.000
_cell.length_b   1.000
_cell.length_c   1.000
_cell.angle_alpha   90.00
_cell.angle_beta   90.00
_cell.angle_gamma   90.00
#
_symmetry.space_group_name_H-M   'P 1'
#
loop_
_entity.id
_entity.type
_entity.pdbx_description
1 polymer ?
#
loop_
_entity_poly.entity_id
_entity_poly.type
_entity_poly.pdbx_seq_one_letter_code
_entity_poly.pdbx_strand_id
1 'polypeptide(L)'
;MTSTRTAATGAVLTATLGLAAASWVVAVRQMNGMDMGVATPLGSFAFFVALWVPMMAAMMLPGAAPAVLRRAHASGRVRTVPLFIGSYLAVWTLVGVAVYALYRPHESFAAGAITIAAGIYEFTPLKQFFRRRCRENVRSGFEFGLDCVGSSIGLMLMLVALGVMSVTWMSVMAVLIVAQKLLSARAAIDVPVALAIVGLGILIVIAPSSVPGLMPPMPPM
;
A
#
# COMPACT_ATOMS: atom_id res chain seq x y z
N MET A 1 -28.47 23.73 -7.65
CA MET A 1 -27.13 23.67 -7.02
C MET A 1 -26.75 22.27 -6.51
N THR A 2 -27.70 21.44 -6.09
CA THR A 2 -27.46 20.04 -5.66
C THR A 2 -26.98 19.12 -6.79
N SER A 3 -27.62 19.15 -7.96
CA SER A 3 -27.25 18.28 -9.11
C SER A 3 -25.81 18.51 -9.61
N THR A 4 -25.38 19.78 -9.70
CA THR A 4 -24.01 20.16 -10.13
C THR A 4 -22.94 19.68 -9.14
N ARG A 5 -23.25 19.69 -7.83
CA ARG A 5 -22.33 19.21 -6.79
C ARG A 5 -22.19 17.69 -6.83
N THR A 6 -23.29 16.96 -7.04
CA THR A 6 -23.29 15.49 -7.17
C THR A 6 -22.53 15.02 -8.40
N ALA A 7 -22.73 15.68 -9.56
CA ALA A 7 -22.00 15.38 -10.78
C ALA A 7 -20.48 15.64 -10.63
N ALA A 8 -20.10 16.75 -9.99
CA ALA A 8 -18.70 17.07 -9.72
C ALA A 8 -18.03 16.07 -8.77
N THR A 9 -18.73 15.60 -7.73
CA THR A 9 -18.20 14.54 -6.84
C THR A 9 -18.10 13.19 -7.54
N GLY A 10 -19.05 12.86 -8.42
CA GLY A 10 -18.98 11.67 -9.27
C GLY A 10 -17.75 11.72 -10.17
N ALA A 11 -17.50 12.84 -10.85
CA ALA A 11 -16.34 13.05 -11.71
C ALA A 11 -15.01 12.95 -10.93
N VAL A 12 -14.95 13.43 -9.69
CA VAL A 12 -13.76 13.30 -8.83
C VAL A 12 -13.50 11.85 -8.46
N LEU A 13 -14.54 11.09 -8.10
CA LEU A 13 -14.41 9.68 -7.77
C LEU A 13 -13.94 8.88 -8.98
N THR A 14 -14.58 9.08 -10.15
CA THR A 14 -14.21 8.39 -11.39
C THR A 14 -12.80 8.75 -11.82
N ALA A 15 -12.37 10.01 -11.70
CA ALA A 15 -11.00 10.42 -11.99
C ALA A 15 -9.99 9.76 -11.03
N THR A 16 -10.31 9.69 -9.73
CA THR A 16 -9.43 9.07 -8.72
C THR A 16 -9.27 7.56 -8.95
N LEU A 17 -10.38 6.86 -9.21
CA LEU A 17 -10.37 5.44 -9.51
C LEU A 17 -9.75 5.14 -10.88
N GLY A 18 -10.00 5.99 -11.88
CA GLY A 18 -9.37 5.91 -13.19
C GLY A 18 -7.86 6.08 -13.12
N LEU A 19 -7.38 7.04 -12.32
CA LEU A 19 -5.95 7.21 -12.06
C LEU A 19 -5.36 5.99 -11.35
N ALA A 20 -6.06 5.42 -10.36
CA ALA A 20 -5.61 4.20 -9.69
C ALA A 20 -5.52 3.01 -10.65
N ALA A 21 -6.52 2.82 -11.53
CA ALA A 21 -6.52 1.77 -12.53
C ALA A 21 -5.41 1.96 -13.58
N ALA A 22 -5.19 3.18 -14.06
CA ALA A 22 -4.07 3.49 -14.95
C ALA A 22 -2.73 3.21 -14.28
N SER A 23 -2.59 3.56 -13.00
CA SER A 23 -1.38 3.29 -12.21
C SER A 23 -1.12 1.80 -12.04
N TRP A 24 -2.17 0.98 -11.88
CA TRP A 24 -2.07 -0.48 -11.88
C TRP A 24 -1.50 -1.02 -13.19
N VAL A 25 -2.03 -0.57 -14.34
CA VAL A 25 -1.54 -0.99 -15.66
C VAL A 25 -0.06 -0.62 -15.83
N VAL A 26 0.31 0.61 -15.44
CA VAL A 26 1.70 1.07 -15.50
C VAL A 26 2.60 0.25 -14.59
N ALA A 27 2.19 -0.02 -13.35
CA ALA A 27 2.97 -0.80 -12.39
C ALA A 27 3.18 -2.25 -12.88
N VAL A 28 2.11 -2.93 -13.32
CA VAL A 28 2.19 -4.30 -13.86
C VAL A 28 3.08 -4.36 -15.10
N ARG A 29 2.95 -3.40 -16.03
CA ARG A 29 3.81 -3.37 -17.22
C ARG A 29 5.28 -3.16 -16.89
N GLN A 30 5.59 -2.33 -15.89
CA GLN A 30 6.97 -2.11 -15.51
C GLN A 30 7.56 -3.26 -14.69
N MET A 31 6.75 -4.00 -13.92
CA MET A 31 7.22 -5.16 -13.13
C MET A 31 7.26 -6.46 -13.96
N ASN A 32 6.51 -6.53 -15.06
CA ASN A 32 6.48 -7.70 -15.95
C ASN A 32 7.89 -8.04 -16.47
N GLY A 33 8.37 -9.23 -16.14
CA GLY A 33 9.68 -9.73 -16.55
C GLY A 33 10.85 -9.31 -15.63
N MET A 34 10.56 -8.59 -14.54
CA MET A 34 11.55 -8.19 -13.54
C MET A 34 11.46 -8.98 -12.22
N ASP A 35 10.44 -9.83 -12.07
CA ASP A 35 10.25 -10.65 -10.87
C ASP A 35 11.34 -11.74 -10.73
N MET A 36 12.42 -11.41 -10.04
CA MET A 36 13.52 -12.34 -9.70
C MET A 36 13.48 -12.79 -8.23
N GLY A 37 12.35 -12.57 -7.55
CA GLY A 37 12.13 -12.89 -6.13
C GLY A 37 12.85 -11.96 -5.14
N VAL A 38 13.26 -12.46 -3.96
CA VAL A 38 13.96 -11.62 -2.96
C VAL A 38 15.33 -11.11 -3.42
N ALA A 39 15.89 -11.67 -4.50
CA ALA A 39 17.16 -11.26 -5.08
C ALA A 39 17.03 -10.12 -6.11
N THR A 40 15.83 -9.58 -6.35
CA THR A 40 15.62 -8.57 -7.39
C THR A 40 16.33 -7.26 -7.03
N PRO A 41 17.37 -6.82 -7.78
CA PRO A 41 18.05 -5.58 -7.47
C PRO A 41 17.11 -4.39 -7.70
N LEU A 42 17.04 -3.46 -6.74
CA LEU A 42 16.17 -2.27 -6.84
C LEU A 42 16.55 -1.34 -8.00
N GLY A 43 17.74 -1.53 -8.58
CA GLY A 43 18.28 -0.69 -9.65
C GLY A 43 18.66 0.71 -9.16
N SER A 44 18.68 1.66 -10.09
CA SER A 44 18.97 3.06 -9.77
C SER A 44 17.84 3.69 -8.95
N PHE A 45 18.17 4.71 -8.14
CA PHE A 45 17.18 5.45 -7.35
C PHE A 45 16.02 6.00 -8.20
N ALA A 46 16.34 6.56 -9.37
CA ALA A 46 15.33 7.11 -10.28
C ALA A 46 14.38 6.02 -10.80
N PHE A 47 14.92 4.84 -11.11
CA PHE A 47 14.14 3.69 -11.54
C PHE A 47 13.21 3.18 -10.42
N PHE A 48 13.74 3.04 -9.21
CA PHE A 48 12.96 2.65 -8.04
C PHE A 48 11.80 3.63 -7.78
N VAL A 49 12.05 4.94 -7.79
CA VAL A 49 11.00 5.95 -7.58
C VAL A 49 9.96 5.91 -8.71
N ALA A 50 10.38 5.68 -9.96
CA ALA A 50 9.49 5.56 -11.12
C ALA A 50 8.56 4.33 -11.05
N LEU A 51 9.00 3.25 -10.39
CA LEU A 51 8.17 2.07 -10.09
C LEU A 51 7.28 2.29 -8.86
N TRP A 52 7.88 2.83 -7.80
CA TRP A 52 7.27 2.98 -6.50
C TRP A 52 6.05 3.90 -6.53
N VAL A 53 6.16 5.05 -7.21
CA VAL A 53 5.07 6.02 -7.23
C VAL A 53 3.78 5.46 -7.89
N PRO A 54 3.83 4.86 -9.10
CA PRO A 54 2.67 4.17 -9.68
C PRO A 54 2.16 3.02 -8.82
N MET A 55 3.05 2.23 -8.22
CA MET A 55 2.65 1.13 -7.33
C MET A 55 1.87 1.65 -6.11
N MET A 56 2.39 2.66 -5.43
CA MET A 56 1.72 3.27 -4.28
C MET A 56 0.42 3.95 -4.68
N ALA A 57 0.39 4.65 -5.81
CA ALA A 57 -0.82 5.21 -6.37
C ALA A 57 -1.89 4.12 -6.58
N ALA A 58 -1.53 3.02 -7.24
CA ALA A 58 -2.40 1.89 -7.54
C ALA A 58 -3.03 1.26 -6.29
N MET A 59 -2.24 1.08 -5.23
CA MET A 59 -2.70 0.40 -4.00
C MET A 59 -3.43 1.34 -3.04
N MET A 60 -2.99 2.60 -2.96
CA MET A 60 -3.36 3.49 -1.88
C MET A 60 -4.45 4.49 -2.26
N LEU A 61 -4.57 4.88 -3.54
CA LEU A 61 -5.63 5.77 -4.02
C LEU A 61 -7.04 5.19 -3.82
N PRO A 62 -7.31 3.89 -4.09
CA PRO A 62 -8.66 3.33 -3.89
C PRO A 62 -9.13 3.46 -2.44
N GLY A 63 -8.24 3.20 -1.47
CA GLY A 63 -8.54 3.36 -0.06
C GLY A 63 -8.68 4.81 0.41
N ALA A 64 -8.12 5.78 -0.33
CA ALA A 64 -8.28 7.20 -0.08
C ALA A 64 -9.54 7.81 -0.71
N ALA A 65 -10.23 7.09 -1.60
CA ALA A 65 -11.42 7.58 -2.30
C ALA A 65 -12.54 8.12 -1.37
N PRO A 66 -12.89 7.46 -0.24
CA PRO A 66 -13.89 8.01 0.68
C PRO A 66 -13.45 9.34 1.32
N ALA A 67 -12.14 9.51 1.57
CA ALA A 67 -11.57 10.72 2.13
C ALA A 67 -11.57 11.87 1.10
N VAL A 68 -11.24 11.56 -0.16
CA VAL A 68 -11.31 12.50 -1.28
C VAL A 68 -12.73 13.01 -1.49
N LEU A 69 -13.73 12.13 -1.41
CA LEU A 69 -15.14 12.52 -1.49
C LEU A 69 -15.53 13.46 -0.35
N ARG A 70 -15.20 13.11 0.91
CA ARG A 70 -15.45 13.98 2.07
C ARG A 70 -14.79 15.35 1.91
N ARG A 71 -13.56 15.41 1.38
CA ARG A 71 -12.85 16.67 1.11
C ARG A 71 -13.55 17.50 0.03
N ALA A 72 -14.00 16.86 -1.05
CA ALA A 72 -14.74 17.53 -2.14
C ALA A 72 -16.07 18.11 -1.63
N HIS A 73 -16.79 17.37 -0.77
CA HIS A 73 -18.01 17.84 -0.12
C HIS A 73 -17.76 19.00 0.86
N ALA A 74 -16.74 18.88 1.72
CA ALA A 74 -16.47 19.86 2.77
C ALA A 74 -15.88 21.18 2.24
N SER A 75 -15.07 21.13 1.18
CA SER A 75 -14.42 22.33 0.60
C SER A 75 -15.28 23.05 -0.44
N GLY A 76 -16.22 22.34 -1.08
CA GLY A 76 -16.96 22.83 -2.25
C GLY A 76 -16.08 23.17 -3.46
N ARG A 77 -14.75 22.94 -3.40
CA ARG A 77 -13.77 23.26 -4.44
C ARG A 77 -13.05 22.00 -4.89
N VAL A 78 -13.52 21.45 -6.00
CA VAL A 78 -12.90 20.32 -6.71
C VAL A 78 -11.41 20.57 -7.00
N ARG A 79 -11.02 21.83 -7.21
CA ARG A 79 -9.63 22.24 -7.44
C ARG A 79 -8.65 21.92 -6.29
N THR A 80 -9.15 21.64 -5.08
CA THR A 80 -8.30 21.24 -3.94
C THR A 80 -7.99 19.74 -3.90
N VAL A 81 -8.69 18.94 -4.70
CA VAL A 81 -8.51 17.47 -4.76
C VAL A 81 -7.15 17.07 -5.35
N PRO A 82 -6.66 17.66 -6.46
CA PRO A 82 -5.34 17.35 -6.98
C PRO A 82 -4.21 17.67 -5.99
N LEU A 83 -4.34 18.76 -5.22
CA LEU A 83 -3.37 19.11 -4.17
C LEU A 83 -3.39 18.09 -3.02
N PHE A 84 -4.57 17.59 -2.66
CA PHE A 84 -4.71 16.52 -1.67
C PHE A 84 -4.06 15.21 -2.16
N ILE A 85 -4.34 14.79 -3.39
CA ILE A 85 -3.72 13.58 -3.97
C ILE A 85 -2.21 13.77 -4.13
N GLY A 86 -1.76 14.93 -4.61
CA GLY A 86 -0.34 15.23 -4.79
C GLY A 86 0.43 15.22 -3.47
N SER A 87 -0.09 15.85 -2.41
CA SER A 87 0.53 15.80 -1.08
C SER A 87 0.52 14.40 -0.47
N TYR A 88 -0.55 13.63 -0.68
CA TYR A 88 -0.62 12.23 -0.26
C TYR A 88 0.43 11.35 -0.95
N LEU A 89 0.57 11.47 -2.27
CA LEU A 89 1.59 10.75 -3.03
C LEU A 89 2.99 11.21 -2.65
N ALA A 90 3.21 12.49 -2.39
CA ALA A 90 4.50 13.00 -1.93
C ALA A 90 4.94 12.35 -0.61
N VAL A 91 4.03 12.18 0.36
CA VAL A 91 4.31 11.44 1.59
C VAL A 91 4.73 10.00 1.28
N TRP A 92 4.02 9.31 0.39
CA TRP A 92 4.38 7.96 -0.02
C TRP A 92 5.69 7.87 -0.80
N THR A 93 6.04 8.89 -1.59
CA THR A 93 7.34 9.01 -2.23
C THR A 93 8.44 9.13 -1.17
N LEU A 94 8.26 9.95 -0.13
CA LEU A 94 9.22 10.07 0.98
C LEU A 94 9.42 8.73 1.71
N VAL A 95 8.34 7.97 1.93
CA VAL A 95 8.44 6.61 2.47
C VAL A 95 9.26 5.71 1.53
N GLY A 96 9.05 5.81 0.22
CA GLY A 96 9.86 5.10 -0.77
C GLY A 96 11.34 5.46 -0.71
N VAL A 97 11.67 6.74 -0.59
CA VAL A 97 13.06 7.19 -0.42
C VAL A 97 13.68 6.59 0.85
N ALA A 98 12.94 6.60 1.96
CA ALA A 98 13.40 5.98 3.20
C ALA A 98 13.60 4.46 3.04
N VAL A 99 12.68 3.77 2.36
CA VAL A 99 12.81 2.34 2.05
C VAL A 99 14.04 2.09 1.19
N TYR A 100 14.26 2.85 0.10
CA TYR A 100 15.44 2.69 -0.74
C TYR A 100 16.74 2.88 0.03
N ALA A 101 16.81 3.87 0.93
CA ALA A 101 17.99 4.15 1.74
C ALA A 101 18.27 3.09 2.81
N LEU A 102 17.21 2.50 3.37
CA LEU A 102 17.30 1.50 4.44
C LEU A 102 17.32 0.06 3.92
N TYR A 103 16.91 -0.16 2.66
CA TYR A 103 16.83 -1.48 2.08
C TYR A 103 18.22 -2.09 2.02
N ARG A 104 18.38 -3.23 2.68
CA ARG A 104 19.54 -4.10 2.53
C ARG A 104 19.08 -5.45 1.97
N PRO A 105 19.87 -6.05 1.07
CA PRO A 105 19.66 -7.44 0.68
C PRO A 105 19.60 -8.28 1.94
N HIS A 106 18.55 -9.07 2.09
CA HIS A 106 18.27 -9.82 3.31
C HIS A 106 17.89 -11.26 2.97
N GLU A 107 18.22 -12.19 3.87
CA GLU A 107 17.91 -13.60 3.70
C GLU A 107 16.41 -13.88 3.97
N SER A 108 15.90 -15.01 3.48
CA SER A 108 14.50 -15.43 3.63
C SER A 108 14.00 -15.42 5.08
N PHE A 109 14.90 -15.66 6.05
CA PHE A 109 14.58 -15.58 7.48
C PHE A 109 14.19 -14.17 7.93
N ALA A 110 14.89 -13.14 7.44
CA ALA A 110 14.56 -11.75 7.73
C ALA A 110 13.20 -11.36 7.13
N ALA A 111 12.87 -11.87 5.93
CA ALA A 111 11.56 -11.66 5.33
C ALA A 111 10.43 -12.27 6.17
N GLY A 112 10.63 -13.48 6.69
CA GLY A 112 9.72 -14.12 7.63
C GLY A 112 9.57 -13.33 8.94
N ALA A 113 10.68 -12.89 9.54
CA ALA A 113 10.68 -12.11 10.78
C ALA A 113 9.95 -10.76 10.62
N ILE A 114 10.18 -10.03 9.51
CA ILE A 114 9.47 -8.78 9.20
C ILE A 114 7.97 -9.05 9.00
N THR A 115 7.61 -10.16 8.34
CA THR A 115 6.20 -10.56 8.15
C THR A 115 5.52 -10.87 9.47
N ILE A 116 6.19 -11.57 10.40
CA ILE A 116 5.68 -11.82 11.76
C ILE A 116 5.52 -10.51 12.51
N ALA A 117 6.53 -9.63 12.48
CA ALA A 117 6.48 -8.31 13.13
C ALA A 117 5.34 -7.45 12.57
N ALA A 118 5.09 -7.50 11.26
CA ALA A 118 3.94 -6.86 10.63
C ALA A 118 2.62 -7.41 11.16
N GLY A 119 2.48 -8.73 11.29
CA GLY A 119 1.31 -9.37 11.88
C GLY A 119 1.08 -9.01 13.36
N ILE A 120 2.15 -8.84 14.14
CA ILE A 120 2.06 -8.33 15.52
C ILE A 120 1.63 -6.85 15.54
N TYR A 121 2.15 -6.05 14.61
CA TYR A 121 1.76 -4.64 14.46
C TYR A 121 0.25 -4.50 14.17
N GLU A 122 -0.35 -5.44 13.43
CA GLU A 122 -1.79 -5.48 13.18
C GLU A 122 -2.63 -5.53 14.47
N PHE A 123 -2.15 -6.20 15.52
CA PHE A 123 -2.82 -6.28 16.83
C PHE A 123 -2.62 -5.04 17.71
N THR A 124 -1.72 -4.13 17.35
CA THR A 124 -1.30 -3.04 18.23
C THR A 124 -2.37 -1.94 18.29
N PRO A 125 -2.71 -1.40 19.49
CA PRO A 125 -3.68 -0.31 19.62
C PRO A 125 -3.26 0.95 18.85
N LEU A 126 -1.96 1.12 18.62
CA LEU A 126 -1.39 2.18 17.79
C LEU A 126 -1.94 2.17 16.36
N LYS A 127 -2.11 0.98 15.75
CA LYS A 127 -2.73 0.85 14.44
C LYS A 127 -4.18 1.32 14.45
N GLN A 128 -4.94 0.94 15.48
CA GLN A 128 -6.34 1.36 15.61
C GLN A 128 -6.47 2.87 15.77
N PHE A 129 -5.56 3.50 16.52
CA PHE A 129 -5.49 4.94 16.67
C PHE A 129 -5.26 5.64 15.33
N PHE A 130 -4.22 5.26 14.58
CA PHE A 130 -3.94 5.84 13.26
C PHE A 130 -5.07 5.57 12.24
N ARG A 131 -5.71 4.40 12.30
CA ARG A 131 -6.85 4.06 11.42
C ARG A 131 -8.08 4.91 11.69
N ARG A 132 -8.37 5.24 12.97
CA ARG A 132 -9.45 6.17 13.33
C ARG A 132 -9.12 7.57 12.81
N ARG A 133 -7.89 8.01 13.07
CA ARG A 133 -7.41 9.34 12.68
C ARG A 133 -7.37 9.53 11.15
N CYS A 134 -6.95 8.52 10.38
CA CYS A 134 -7.04 8.56 8.91
C CYS A 134 -8.49 8.64 8.40
N ARG A 135 -9.51 8.18 9.14
CA ARG A 135 -10.92 8.36 8.75
C ARG A 135 -11.42 9.78 9.04
N GLU A 136 -11.00 10.37 10.15
CA GLU A 136 -11.48 11.67 10.64
C GLU A 136 -10.75 12.85 9.98
N ASN A 137 -9.45 12.74 9.73
CA ASN A 137 -8.62 13.82 9.20
C ASN A 137 -8.69 13.92 7.68
N VAL A 138 -9.63 14.74 7.19
CA VAL A 138 -9.74 15.11 5.76
C VAL A 138 -9.39 16.57 5.49
N ARG A 139 -8.79 17.29 6.45
CA ARG A 139 -8.45 18.71 6.31
C ARG A 139 -7.20 18.93 5.43
N SER A 140 -6.16 18.11 5.61
CA SER A 140 -4.89 18.19 4.89
C SER A 140 -4.50 16.84 4.30
N GLY A 141 -4.03 16.82 3.04
CA GLY A 141 -3.54 15.60 2.39
C GLY A 141 -2.24 15.08 3.00
N PHE A 142 -1.45 15.97 3.62
CA PHE A 142 -0.20 15.61 4.29
C PHE A 142 -0.46 14.86 5.61
N GLU A 143 -1.31 15.42 6.48
CA GLU A 143 -1.70 14.76 7.76
C GLU A 143 -2.40 13.43 7.48
N PHE A 144 -3.34 13.42 6.53
CA PHE A 144 -3.98 12.20 6.07
C PHE A 144 -2.96 11.16 5.57
N GLY A 145 -1.95 11.61 4.82
CA GLY A 145 -0.83 10.77 4.38
C GLY A 145 -0.09 10.13 5.54
N LEU A 146 0.34 10.91 6.53
CA LEU A 146 1.06 10.41 7.70
C LEU A 146 0.21 9.43 8.52
N ASP A 147 -1.06 9.76 8.77
CA ASP A 147 -1.98 8.88 9.49
C ASP A 147 -2.18 7.55 8.75
N CYS A 148 -2.32 7.60 7.43
CA CYS A 148 -2.48 6.40 6.63
C CYS A 148 -1.19 5.58 6.47
N VAL A 149 -0.01 6.22 6.45
CA VAL A 149 1.27 5.53 6.55
C VAL A 149 1.36 4.79 7.89
N GLY A 150 1.08 5.46 9.01
CA GLY A 150 1.06 4.83 10.34
C GLY A 150 0.11 3.63 10.40
N SER A 151 -1.08 3.74 9.80
CA SER A 151 -2.04 2.63 9.77
C SER A 151 -1.61 1.45 8.87
N SER A 152 -0.75 1.65 7.88
CA SER A 152 -0.41 0.62 6.87
C SER A 152 1.07 0.22 6.86
N ILE A 153 1.88 0.76 7.76
CA ILE A 153 3.33 0.53 7.79
C ILE A 153 3.69 -0.96 7.95
N GLY A 154 2.94 -1.74 8.72
CA GLY A 154 3.15 -3.19 8.84
C GLY A 154 3.00 -3.92 7.50
N LEU A 155 1.88 -3.70 6.80
CA LEU A 155 1.65 -4.26 5.47
C LEU A 155 2.68 -3.77 4.44
N MET A 156 3.12 -2.51 4.59
CA MET A 156 4.14 -1.94 3.71
C MET A 156 5.50 -2.61 3.90
N LEU A 157 5.91 -2.82 5.15
CA LEU A 157 7.15 -3.55 5.47
C LEU A 157 7.08 -4.98 4.96
N MET A 158 5.92 -5.62 5.09
CA MET A 158 5.68 -6.96 4.56
C MET A 158 5.81 -7.00 3.03
N LEU A 159 5.23 -6.04 2.29
CA LEU A 159 5.42 -5.93 0.84
C LEU A 159 6.90 -5.80 0.47
N VAL A 160 7.63 -4.95 1.19
CA VAL A 160 9.07 -4.74 0.95
C VAL A 160 9.90 -5.99 1.22
N ALA A 161 9.53 -6.74 2.25
CA ALA A 161 10.24 -7.94 2.67
C ALA A 161 9.96 -9.16 1.77
N LEU A 162 8.72 -9.30 1.28
CA LEU A 162 8.32 -10.41 0.42
C LEU A 162 8.69 -10.19 -1.05
N GLY A 163 8.88 -8.94 -1.45
CA GLY A 163 9.32 -8.57 -2.79
C GLY A 163 8.53 -7.37 -3.31
N VAL A 164 9.20 -6.21 -3.34
CA VAL A 164 8.64 -4.95 -3.87
C VAL A 164 8.14 -5.11 -5.31
N MET A 165 8.76 -5.97 -6.10
CA MET A 165 8.42 -6.13 -7.53
C MET A 165 7.33 -7.17 -7.79
N SER A 166 6.89 -7.94 -6.78
CA SER A 166 5.93 -9.01 -6.97
C SER A 166 4.50 -8.50 -7.15
N VAL A 167 3.96 -8.69 -8.35
CA VAL A 167 2.57 -8.34 -8.68
C VAL A 167 1.57 -9.10 -7.79
N THR A 168 1.88 -10.34 -7.41
CA THR A 168 1.04 -11.15 -6.52
C THR A 168 0.93 -10.51 -5.14
N TRP A 169 2.06 -10.18 -4.51
CA TRP A 169 2.08 -9.52 -3.20
C TRP A 169 1.50 -8.11 -3.24
N MET A 170 1.74 -7.38 -4.33
CA MET A 170 1.10 -6.09 -4.57
C MET A 170 -0.44 -6.25 -4.55
N SER A 171 -0.98 -7.24 -5.26
CA SER A 171 -2.43 -7.47 -5.32
C SER A 171 -3.00 -7.84 -3.95
N VAL A 172 -2.35 -8.75 -3.22
CA VAL A 172 -2.76 -9.15 -1.86
C VAL A 172 -2.76 -7.95 -0.92
N MET A 173 -1.69 -7.16 -0.90
CA MET A 173 -1.57 -5.99 -0.01
C MET A 173 -2.60 -4.92 -0.36
N ALA A 174 -2.84 -4.65 -1.65
CA ALA A 174 -3.86 -3.70 -2.08
C ALA A 174 -5.25 -4.10 -1.56
N VAL A 175 -5.63 -5.37 -1.70
CA VAL A 175 -6.90 -5.89 -1.19
C VAL A 175 -6.97 -5.75 0.34
N LEU A 176 -5.91 -6.12 1.07
CA LEU A 176 -5.87 -5.98 2.52
C LEU A 176 -6.00 -4.52 2.98
N ILE A 177 -5.26 -3.60 2.36
CA ILE A 177 -5.29 -2.16 2.68
C ILE A 177 -6.68 -1.58 2.41
N VAL A 178 -7.26 -1.89 1.24
CA VAL A 178 -8.59 -1.42 0.87
C VAL A 178 -9.65 -2.00 1.81
N ALA A 179 -9.60 -3.30 2.08
CA ALA A 179 -10.50 -3.96 3.02
C ALA A 179 -10.40 -3.31 4.42
N GLN A 180 -9.20 -3.08 4.94
CA GLN A 180 -9.02 -2.42 6.23
C GLN A 180 -9.50 -0.96 6.24
N LYS A 181 -9.32 -0.21 5.14
CA LYS A 181 -9.82 1.17 5.07
C LYS A 181 -11.35 1.25 4.95
N LEU A 182 -11.98 0.29 4.24
CA LEU A 182 -13.42 0.25 4.02
C LEU A 182 -14.19 -0.40 5.17
N LEU A 183 -13.66 -1.48 5.76
CA LEU A 183 -14.31 -2.19 6.86
C LEU A 183 -14.18 -1.39 8.16
N SER A 184 -15.19 -1.50 9.03
CA SER A 184 -15.12 -0.95 10.39
C SER A 184 -14.03 -1.67 11.19
N ALA A 185 -13.37 -0.95 12.10
CA ALA A 185 -12.34 -1.53 12.98
C ALA A 185 -13.01 -2.45 14.01
N ARG A 186 -13.35 -3.66 13.57
CA ARG A 186 -13.89 -4.72 14.40
C ARG A 186 -12.78 -5.73 14.64
N ALA A 187 -12.57 -6.07 15.91
CA ALA A 187 -11.65 -7.12 16.31
C ALA A 187 -11.91 -8.43 15.55
N ALA A 188 -13.17 -8.75 15.24
CA ALA A 188 -13.56 -9.93 14.46
C ALA A 188 -12.98 -9.99 13.04
N ILE A 189 -12.55 -8.87 12.45
CA ILE A 189 -11.94 -8.80 11.11
C ILE A 189 -10.43 -8.61 11.21
N ASP A 190 -9.99 -7.77 12.15
CA ASP A 190 -8.56 -7.47 12.31
C ASP A 190 -7.79 -8.68 12.88
N VAL A 191 -8.40 -9.48 13.77
CA VAL A 191 -7.76 -10.68 14.36
C VAL A 191 -7.47 -11.78 13.33
N PRO A 192 -8.43 -12.20 12.48
CA PRO A 192 -8.14 -13.20 11.44
C PRO A 192 -7.06 -12.75 10.45
N VAL A 193 -7.06 -11.47 10.05
CA VAL A 193 -6.05 -10.93 9.12
C VAL A 193 -4.67 -10.96 9.78
N ALA A 194 -4.57 -10.53 11.03
CA ALA A 194 -3.32 -10.55 11.77
C ALA A 194 -2.81 -11.98 11.98
N LEU A 195 -3.68 -12.93 12.34
CA LEU A 195 -3.34 -14.36 12.45
C LEU A 195 -2.87 -14.93 11.10
N ALA A 196 -3.53 -14.59 10.00
CA ALA A 196 -3.13 -15.03 8.66
C ALA A 196 -1.73 -14.50 8.29
N ILE A 197 -1.44 -13.23 8.59
CA ILE A 197 -0.13 -12.62 8.34
C ILE A 197 0.96 -13.28 9.20
N VAL A 198 0.70 -13.51 10.49
CA VAL A 198 1.64 -14.21 11.37
C VAL A 198 1.88 -15.64 10.90
N GLY A 199 0.81 -16.37 10.56
CA GLY A 199 0.89 -17.74 10.05
C GLY A 199 1.69 -17.84 8.76
N LEU A 200 1.49 -16.89 7.84
CA LEU A 200 2.30 -16.78 6.62
C LEU A 200 3.77 -16.49 6.93
N GLY A 201 4.07 -15.59 7.87
CA GLY A 201 5.44 -15.32 8.31
C GLY A 201 6.13 -16.56 8.89
N ILE A 202 5.43 -17.34 9.70
CA ILE A 202 5.90 -18.62 10.23
C ILE A 202 6.17 -19.61 9.08
N LEU A 203 5.25 -19.69 8.11
CA LEU A 203 5.42 -20.57 6.95
C LEU A 203 6.63 -20.19 6.09
N ILE A 204 6.93 -18.90 5.93
CA ILE A 204 8.14 -18.43 5.23
C ILE A 204 9.41 -18.86 5.96
N VAL A 205 9.42 -18.81 7.30
CA VAL A 205 10.57 -19.24 8.11
C VAL A 205 10.79 -20.75 8.02
N ILE A 206 9.72 -21.55 8.03
CA ILE A 206 9.80 -23.02 8.05
C ILE A 206 10.01 -23.60 6.66
N ALA A 207 9.34 -23.06 5.64
CA ALA A 207 9.30 -23.62 4.30
C ALA A 207 9.27 -22.51 3.22
N PRO A 208 10.38 -21.79 3.02
CA PRO A 208 10.45 -20.67 2.07
C PRO A 208 10.17 -21.10 0.62
N SER A 209 10.41 -22.38 0.28
CA SER A 209 10.11 -22.98 -1.03
C SER A 209 8.62 -23.13 -1.33
N SER A 210 7.76 -23.02 -0.31
CA SER A 210 6.31 -23.18 -0.47
C SER A 210 5.62 -21.90 -0.95
N VAL A 211 6.34 -20.77 -0.96
CA VAL A 211 5.75 -19.46 -1.23
C VAL A 211 6.10 -19.00 -2.65
N PRO A 212 5.09 -18.87 -3.54
CA PRO A 212 5.32 -18.43 -4.91
C PRO A 212 5.97 -17.04 -4.96
N GLY A 213 7.05 -16.90 -5.73
CA GLY A 213 7.76 -15.63 -5.93
C GLY A 213 8.88 -15.32 -4.93
N LEU A 214 9.14 -16.19 -3.93
CA LEU A 214 10.26 -16.00 -3.01
C LEU A 214 11.59 -16.52 -3.59
N MET A 215 11.59 -17.64 -4.31
CA MET A 215 12.81 -18.16 -4.95
C MET A 215 12.86 -17.80 -6.45
N PRO A 216 14.06 -17.51 -7.00
CA PRO A 216 14.22 -17.38 -8.44
C PRO A 216 13.85 -18.72 -9.13
N PRO A 217 13.28 -18.67 -10.35
CA PRO A 217 13.02 -19.88 -11.12
C PRO A 217 14.34 -20.65 -11.32
N MET A 218 14.34 -21.95 -11.00
CA MET A 218 15.50 -22.80 -11.25
C MET A 218 15.82 -22.78 -12.75
N PRO A 219 17.08 -22.54 -13.16
CA PRO A 219 17.45 -22.69 -14.55
C PRO A 219 17.19 -24.14 -15.01
N PRO A 220 16.69 -24.35 -16.24
CA PRO A 220 16.56 -25.70 -16.77
C PRO A 220 17.94 -26.36 -16.82
N MET A 221 18.02 -27.59 -16.28
CA MET A 221 19.20 -28.47 -16.38
C MET A 221 19.42 -28.93 -17.82
#